data_AF-A0A2T6ZW10-F1
#
_entry.id   AF-A0A2T6ZW10-F1
#
_cell.length_a   1.000
_cell.length_b   1.000
_cell.length_c   1.000
_cell.angle_alpha   90.00
_cell.angle_beta   90.00
_cell.angle_gamma   90.00
#
_symmetry.space_group_name_H-M   'P 1'
#
loop_
_entity.id
_entity.type
_entity.pdbx_description
1 polymer ?
#
loop_
_entity_poly.entity_id
_entity_poly.type
_entity_poly.pdbx_seq_one_letter_code
_entity_poly.pdbx_strand_id
1 'polypeptide(L)' 'ECSEKKERYDTCFIKWYSEKYLRGEGSTDECAELFKEYKSCLNAALKQKGIHNMIEEARKTSPNNNNVKGLK' A
#
# COMPACT_ATOMS: atom_id res chain seq x y z
N GLU A 1 -11.88 -1.81 13.00
CA GLU A 1 -12.54 -2.04 11.69
C GLU A 1 -11.60 -2.68 10.68
N CYS A 2 -10.50 -2.02 10.27
CA CYS A 2 -9.63 -2.57 9.20
C CYS A 2 -8.52 -3.55 9.65
N SER A 3 -8.46 -3.93 10.93
CA SER A 3 -7.34 -4.68 11.51
C SER A 3 -7.14 -6.06 10.89
N GLU A 4 -8.23 -6.81 10.63
CA GLU A 4 -8.14 -8.14 10.01
C GLU A 4 -7.61 -8.07 8.57
N LYS A 5 -8.11 -7.11 7.77
CA LYS A 5 -7.65 -6.89 6.39
C LYS A 5 -6.19 -6.46 6.35
N LYS A 6 -5.79 -5.62 7.31
CA LYS A 6 -4.39 -5.23 7.51
C LYS A 6 -3.52 -6.45 7.77
N GLU A 7 -3.88 -7.29 8.74
CA GLU A 7 -3.06 -8.45 9.13
C GLU A 7 -2.86 -9.44 7.98
N ARG A 8 -3.92 -9.71 7.20
CA ARG A 8 -3.83 -10.56 6.00
C ARG A 8 -2.90 -9.97 4.95
N TYR A 9 -3.04 -8.67 4.67
CA TYR A 9 -2.17 -7.98 3.73
C TYR A 9 -0.72 -7.94 4.21
N ASP A 10 -0.48 -7.54 5.46
CA ASP A 10 0.86 -7.42 6.06
C ASP A 10 1.57 -8.78 6.05
N THR A 11 0.87 -9.86 6.40
CA THR A 11 1.42 -11.23 6.37
C THR A 11 1.85 -11.62 4.94
N CYS A 12 1.01 -11.38 3.94
CA CYS A 12 1.35 -11.62 2.55
C CYS A 12 2.56 -10.76 2.12
N PHE A 13 2.51 -9.46 2.43
CA PHE A 13 3.52 -8.49 2.02
C PHE A 13 4.88 -8.80 2.64
N ILE A 14 4.96 -9.11 3.95
CA ILE A 14 6.22 -9.43 4.63
C ILE A 14 6.87 -10.68 4.02
N LYS A 15 6.06 -11.69 3.71
CA LYS A 15 6.51 -12.91 3.06
C LYS A 15 7.06 -12.62 1.66
N TRP A 16 6.27 -11.96 0.82
CA TRP A 16 6.67 -11.57 -0.53
C TRP A 16 7.90 -10.67 -0.53
N TYR A 17 7.95 -9.70 0.39
CA TYR A 17 9.07 -8.76 0.51
C TYR A 17 10.38 -9.51 0.81
N SER A 18 10.34 -10.43 1.77
CA SER A 18 11.53 -11.17 2.22
C SER A 18 11.97 -12.23 1.21
N GLU A 19 11.02 -12.93 0.58
CA GLU A 19 11.32 -14.08 -0.26
C GLU A 19 11.45 -13.76 -1.75
N LYS A 20 10.80 -12.69 -2.22
CA LYS A 20 10.75 -12.32 -3.65
C LYS A 20 11.43 -10.99 -3.90
N TYR A 21 10.96 -9.91 -3.26
CA TYR A 21 11.44 -8.57 -3.54
C TYR A 21 12.95 -8.40 -3.24
N LEU A 22 13.38 -8.75 -2.03
CA LEU A 22 14.79 -8.66 -1.63
C LEU A 22 15.73 -9.57 -2.43
N ARG A 23 15.19 -10.61 -3.09
CA ARG A 23 15.95 -11.54 -3.93
C ARG A 23 15.94 -11.17 -5.42
N GLY A 24 15.27 -10.08 -5.79
CA GLY A 24 15.15 -9.64 -7.19
C GLY A 24 14.09 -10.40 -8.00
N GLU A 25 13.26 -11.23 -7.36
CA GLU A 25 12.19 -12.01 -8.00
C GLU A 25 10.80 -11.34 -7.85
N GLY A 26 10.74 -10.13 -7.28
CA GLY A 26 9.49 -9.42 -6.95
C GLY A 26 8.80 -8.71 -8.13
N SER A 27 8.77 -9.30 -9.32
CA SER A 27 8.12 -8.67 -10.49
C SER A 27 6.59 -8.76 -10.46
N THR A 28 6.02 -9.65 -9.64
CA THR A 28 4.58 -9.87 -9.52
C THR A 28 4.04 -9.41 -8.18
N ASP A 29 2.95 -8.64 -8.23
CA ASP A 29 2.25 -8.10 -7.07
C ASP A 29 1.19 -9.10 -6.57
N GLU A 30 1.65 -10.18 -5.93
CA GLU A 30 0.77 -11.29 -5.48
C GLU A 30 -0.17 -10.88 -4.34
N CYS A 31 0.15 -9.79 -3.63
CA CYS A 31 -0.66 -9.27 -2.52
C CYS A 31 -1.62 -8.14 -2.96
N ALA A 32 -1.70 -7.83 -4.26
CA ALA A 32 -2.47 -6.69 -4.77
C ALA A 32 -3.96 -6.73 -4.40
N GLU A 33 -4.58 -7.91 -4.42
CA GLU A 33 -6.00 -8.05 -4.05
C GLU A 33 -6.22 -7.79 -2.56
N LEU A 34 -5.37 -8.36 -1.69
CA LEU A 34 -5.40 -8.12 -0.24
C LEU A 34 -5.17 -6.64 0.06
N PHE A 35 -4.26 -6.01 -0.66
CA PHE A 35 -3.99 -4.58 -0.54
C PHE A 35 -5.22 -3.75 -0.93
N LYS A 36 -5.89 -4.10 -2.03
CA LYS A 36 -7.09 -3.40 -2.50
C LYS A 36 -8.20 -3.42 -1.45
N GLU A 37 -8.43 -4.57 -0.83
CA GLU A 37 -9.40 -4.71 0.26
C GLU A 37 -9.03 -3.86 1.48
N TYR A 38 -7.78 -3.95 1.94
CA TYR A 38 -7.28 -3.17 3.06
C TYR A 38 -7.36 -1.66 2.79
N LYS A 39 -6.89 -1.23 1.61
CA LYS A 39 -6.91 0.17 1.16
C LYS A 39 -8.33 0.73 1.07
N SER A 40 -9.29 -0.07 0.60
CA SER A 40 -10.71 0.33 0.55
C SER A 40 -11.23 0.64 1.95
N CYS A 41 -10.98 -0.26 2.91
CA CYS A 41 -11.38 -0.05 4.31
C CYS A 41 -10.70 1.19 4.92
N LEU A 42 -9.38 1.33 4.72
CA LEU A 42 -8.63 2.49 5.19
C LEU A 42 -9.20 3.79 4.65
N ASN A 43 -9.47 3.87 3.34
CA ASN A 43 -10.01 5.08 2.72
C ASN A 43 -11.37 5.47 3.32
N ALA A 44 -12.24 4.49 3.58
CA ALA A 44 -13.51 4.75 4.24
C ALA A 44 -13.30 5.32 5.67
N ALA A 45 -12.45 4.67 6.46
CA ALA A 45 -12.15 5.10 7.83
C ALA A 45 -11.48 6.50 7.88
N LEU A 46 -10.58 6.81 6.95
CA LEU A 46 -9.91 8.11 6.84
C LEU A 46 -10.89 9.22 6.44
N LYS A 47 -11.85 8.93 5.57
CA LYS A 47 -12.92 9.86 5.19
C LYS A 47 -13.83 10.16 6.37
N GLN A 48 -14.25 9.13 7.12
CA GLN A 48 -15.06 9.33 8.34
C GLN A 48 -14.33 10.18 9.39
N LYS A 49 -13.00 10.08 9.47
CA LYS A 49 -12.17 10.88 10.39
C LYS A 49 -11.88 12.30 9.88
N GLY A 50 -12.29 12.67 8.67
CA GLY A 50 -12.06 14.00 8.09
C GLY A 50 -10.61 14.30 7.71
N ILE A 51 -9.69 13.35 7.86
CA ILE A 51 -8.25 13.53 7.60
C ILE A 51 -7.82 13.06 6.20
N HIS A 52 -8.74 12.50 5.41
CA HIS A 52 -8.45 11.97 4.08
C HIS A 52 -7.76 13.00 3.17
N ASN A 53 -8.32 14.21 3.07
CA ASN A 53 -7.78 15.27 2.23
C ASN A 53 -6.38 15.70 2.67
N MET A 54 -6.13 15.81 3.97
CA MET A 54 -4.81 16.17 4.50
C MET A 54 -3.74 15.13 4.13
N ILE A 55 -4.09 13.85 4.20
CA ILE A 55 -3.19 12.75 3.80
C ILE A 55 -2.93 12.77 2.29
N GLU A 56 -3.93 13.05 1.47
CA GLU A 56 -3.76 13.15 0.01
C GLU A 56 -2.86 14.32 -0.38
N GLU A 57 -3.05 15.49 0.23
CA GLU A 57 -2.19 16.64 -0.01
C GLU A 57 -0.74 16.35 0.43
N ALA A 58 -0.55 15.75 1.60
CA ALA A 58 0.78 15.35 2.08
C ALA A 58 1.49 14.36 1.12
N ARG A 59 0.74 13.46 0.47
CA ARG A 59 1.28 12.54 -0.55
C ARG A 59 1.75 13.28 -1.81
N LYS A 60 1.01 14.32 -2.24
CA LYS A 60 1.36 15.13 -3.42
C LYS A 60 2.55 16.05 -3.18
N THR A 61 2.66 16.60 -1.97
CA THR A 61 3.73 17.54 -1.60
C THR A 61 5.02 16.84 -1.17
N SER A 62 5.02 15.50 -1.12
CA SER A 62 6.19 14.74 -0.70
C SER A 62 7.32 14.86 -1.74
N PRO A 63 8.56 15.22 -1.35
CA PRO A 63 9.65 15.54 -2.27
C PRO A 63 10.19 14.36 -3.10
N ASN A 64 9.59 13.17 -2.96
CA ASN A 64 9.94 11.96 -3.73
C ASN A 64 9.02 11.73 -4.95
N ASN A 65 8.49 12.79 -5.55
CA ASN A 65 7.75 12.70 -6.82
C ASN A 65 8.72 12.68 -8.03
N ASN A 66 9.70 11.77 -8.01
CA ASN A 66 10.69 11.60 -9.07
C ASN A 66 10.86 10.15 -9.54
N ASN A 67 9.93 9.22 -9.30
CA ASN A 67 10.08 7.84 -9.80
C ASN A 67 8.78 7.11 -10.19
N VAL A 68 7.86 7.79 -10.89
CA VAL A 68 6.93 7.11 -11.82
C VAL A 68 7.46 7.24 -13.26
N LYS A 69 8.74 6.92 -13.46
CA LYS A 69 9.36 6.66 -14.76
C LYS A 69 10.55 5.71 -14.54
N GLY A 70 10.28 4.41 -14.49
CA GLY A 70 11.36 3.44 -14.28
C GLY A 70 10.91 1.99 -14.11
N LEU A 71 9.83 1.55 -14.76
CA LEU A 71 9.76 0.16 -15.19
C LEU A 71 10.19 0.15 -16.66
N LYS A 72 11.49 -0.04 -16.88
CA LYS A 72 12.04 -0.56 -18.11
C LYS A 72 13.06 -1.62 -17.74
#